data_AF-A0A524KSJ5-F1
#
_entry.id   AF-A0A524KSJ5-F1
#
_cell.length_a   1.000
_cell.length_b   1.000
_cell.length_c   1.000
_cell.angle_alpha   90.00
_cell.angle_beta   90.00
_cell.angle_gamma   90.00
#
_symmetry.space_group_name_H-M   'P 1'
#
loop_
_entity.id
_entity.type
_entity.pdbx_description
1 polymer ?
#
loop_
_entity_poly.entity_id
_entity_poly.type
_entity_poly.pdbx_seq_one_letter_code
_entity_poly.pdbx_strand_id
1 'polypeptide(L)'
;MFGNLCEMGSVQKAMDGKPIIEDCAQALGSTLNGQWAGSMGTIGVFSFRLGKYLSVGEGAAIYTSHSELRESLTRLATDLAKPTM
;
A
#
# COMPACT_ATOMS: atom_id res chain seq x y z
N MET A 1 2.05 9.97 8.34
CA MET A 1 2.43 9.12 9.50
C MET A 1 1.32 9.17 10.54
N PHE A 2 1.09 8.10 11.32
CA PHE A 2 -0.04 7.98 12.27
C PHE A 2 -1.42 8.24 11.66
N GLY A 3 -1.68 7.74 10.45
CA GLY A 3 -2.94 7.96 9.75
C GLY A 3 -2.96 9.22 8.88
N ASN A 4 -2.08 10.19 9.15
CA ASN A 4 -2.00 11.40 8.33
C ASN A 4 -1.40 11.09 6.96
N LEU A 5 -2.15 11.46 5.93
CA LEU A 5 -1.77 11.25 4.53
C LEU A 5 -0.84 12.37 4.07
N CYS A 6 0.04 12.02 3.13
CA CYS A 6 0.83 13.01 2.41
C CYS A 6 -0.08 13.82 1.49
N GLU A 7 0.34 15.05 1.14
CA GLU A 7 -0.32 15.84 0.11
C GLU A 7 -0.09 15.22 -1.27
N MET A 8 -0.94 14.25 -1.63
CA MET A 8 -0.72 13.38 -2.78
C MET A 8 -0.74 14.14 -4.12
N GLY A 9 -1.48 15.24 -4.22
CA GLY A 9 -1.47 16.06 -5.43
C GLY A 9 -0.08 16.66 -5.72
N SER A 10 0.62 17.10 -4.67
CA SER A 10 2.00 17.61 -4.80
C SER A 10 2.99 16.49 -5.14
N VAL A 11 2.82 15.31 -4.53
CA VAL A 11 3.65 14.13 -4.82
C VAL A 11 3.48 13.68 -6.27
N GLN A 12 2.25 13.54 -6.75
CA GLN A 12 1.96 13.16 -8.14
C GLN A 12 2.59 14.12 -9.14
N LYS A 13 2.48 15.44 -8.88
CA LYS A 13 3.11 16.46 -9.72
C LYS A 13 4.63 16.34 -9.72
N ALA A 14 5.26 16.12 -8.57
CA ALA A 14 6.71 15.97 -8.47
C ALA A 14 7.23 14.68 -9.13
N MET A 15 6.41 13.63 -9.16
CA MET A 15 6.78 12.34 -9.74
C MET A 15 6.70 12.31 -11.27
N ASP A 16 5.97 13.24 -11.89
CA ASP A 16 5.95 13.45 -13.34
C ASP A 16 5.69 12.13 -14.12
N GLY A 17 4.57 11.48 -13.78
CA GLY A 17 4.15 10.23 -14.42
C GLY A 17 4.90 8.96 -13.98
N LYS A 18 5.92 9.08 -13.10
CA LYS A 18 6.59 7.90 -12.53
C LYS A 18 5.68 7.18 -11.53
N PRO A 19 5.82 5.84 -11.39
CA PRO A 19 5.04 5.07 -10.43
C PRO A 19 5.22 5.56 -8.99
N ILE A 20 4.14 5.51 -8.22
CA ILE A 20 4.11 5.88 -6.80
C ILE A 20 3.72 4.66 -5.98
N ILE A 21 4.51 4.37 -4.95
CA ILE A 21 4.17 3.38 -3.94
C ILE A 21 3.77 4.13 -2.67
N GLU A 22 2.55 3.93 -2.23
CA GLU A 22 2.05 4.43 -0.96
C GLU A 22 2.35 3.42 0.14
N ASP A 23 3.17 3.81 1.12
CA ASP A 23 3.27 3.08 2.38
C ASP A 23 2.09 3.46 3.28
N CYS A 24 1.08 2.59 3.30
CA CYS A 24 -0.15 2.73 4.07
C CYS A 24 -0.12 1.89 5.36
N ALA A 25 1.07 1.48 5.84
CA ALA A 25 1.19 0.65 7.02
C ALA A 25 0.59 1.27 8.28
N GLN A 26 0.36 2.59 8.31
CA GLN A 26 -0.36 3.29 9.38
C GLN A 26 -1.49 4.16 8.83
N ALA A 27 -2.09 3.83 7.69
CA ALA A 27 -3.11 4.70 7.06
C ALA A 27 -4.38 3.94 6.64
N LEU A 28 -4.56 2.71 7.16
CA LEU A 28 -5.76 1.93 6.88
C LEU A 28 -7.01 2.71 7.35
N GLY A 29 -7.92 2.99 6.41
CA GLY A 29 -9.14 3.74 6.66
C GLY A 29 -9.01 5.26 6.51
N SER A 30 -7.80 5.81 6.30
CA SER A 30 -7.63 7.24 6.02
C SER A 30 -8.11 7.60 4.62
N THR A 31 -8.59 8.83 4.46
CA THR A 31 -8.98 9.40 3.16
C THR A 31 -8.41 10.80 2.95
N LEU A 32 -8.12 11.14 1.69
CA LEU A 32 -7.79 12.49 1.24
C LEU A 32 -8.73 12.86 0.09
N ASN A 33 -9.52 13.92 0.26
CA ASN A 33 -10.50 14.37 -0.73
C ASN A 33 -11.45 13.25 -1.23
N GLY A 34 -11.86 12.36 -0.33
CA GLY A 34 -12.73 11.21 -0.65
C GLY A 34 -12.04 10.02 -1.30
N GLN A 35 -10.73 10.09 -1.59
CA GLN A 35 -9.94 8.96 -2.06
C GLN A 35 -9.28 8.24 -0.88
N TRP A 36 -9.28 6.91 -0.91
CA TRP A 36 -8.74 6.08 0.15
C TRP A 36 -7.21 6.03 0.10
N ALA A 37 -6.58 5.92 1.27
CA ALA A 37 -5.15 5.63 1.37
C ALA A 37 -4.81 4.37 0.56
N GLY A 38 -3.75 4.43 -0.25
CA GLY A 38 -3.31 3.31 -1.08
C GLY A 38 -3.97 3.23 -2.45
N SER A 39 -4.95 4.10 -2.76
CA SER A 39 -5.60 4.17 -4.08
C SER A 39 -5.21 5.40 -4.90
N MET A 40 -4.29 6.23 -4.44
CA MET A 40 -3.88 7.48 -5.09
C MET A 40 -2.58 7.33 -5.89
N GLY A 41 -1.75 6.36 -5.53
CA GLY A 41 -0.55 5.95 -6.26
C GLY A 41 -0.79 4.74 -7.17
N THR A 42 0.30 4.15 -7.63
CA THR A 42 0.29 2.94 -8.45
C THR A 42 0.05 1.68 -7.61
N ILE A 43 0.64 1.64 -6.42
CA ILE A 43 0.55 0.53 -5.47
C ILE A 43 0.37 1.10 -4.06
N GLY A 44 -0.54 0.52 -3.27
CA GLY A 44 -0.65 0.73 -1.84
C GLY A 44 -0.19 -0.49 -1.05
N VAL A 45 0.59 -0.30 0.02
CA VAL A 45 1.08 -1.38 0.88
C VAL A 45 0.55 -1.20 2.30
N PHE A 46 -0.05 -2.25 2.84
CA PHE A 46 -0.61 -2.26 4.18
C PHE A 46 0.12 -3.28 5.06
N SER A 47 0.24 -2.96 6.34
CA SER A 47 0.78 -3.86 7.36
C SER A 47 -0.33 -4.24 8.32
N PHE A 48 -0.32 -5.51 8.70
CA PHE A 48 -1.23 -6.08 9.69
C PHE A 48 -0.45 -6.71 10.86
N ARG A 49 0.74 -6.16 11.14
CA ARG A 49 1.51 -6.51 12.34
C ARG A 49 0.78 -6.05 13.60
N LEU A 50 1.15 -6.62 14.75
CA LEU A 50 0.79 -6.08 16.06
C LEU A 50 1.03 -4.55 16.14
N GLY A 51 0.04 -3.83 16.67
CA GLY A 51 0.07 -2.37 16.80
C GLY A 51 -0.43 -1.58 15.59
N LYS A 52 -0.92 -2.25 14.53
CA LYS A 52 -1.62 -1.60 13.41
C LYS A 52 -3.13 -1.52 13.66
N TYR A 53 -3.84 -0.67 12.91
CA TYR A 53 -5.30 -0.47 13.04
C TYR A 53 -6.10 -1.77 12.91
N LEU A 54 -5.68 -2.62 11.97
CA LEU A 54 -6.10 -4.02 11.86
C LEU A 54 -4.86 -4.88 11.99
N SER A 55 -4.87 -5.84 12.91
CA SER A 55 -3.73 -6.71 13.18
C SER A 55 -4.14 -8.18 13.09
N VAL A 56 -3.29 -8.98 12.47
CA VAL A 56 -3.43 -10.45 12.38
C VAL A 56 -2.18 -11.18 12.91
N GLY A 57 -1.42 -10.52 13.79
CA GLY A 57 -0.15 -11.00 14.30
C GLY A 57 1.00 -10.51 13.43
N GLU A 58 1.23 -11.20 12.31
CA GLU A 58 2.16 -10.78 11.24
C GLU A 58 1.43 -10.87 9.89
N GLY A 59 1.65 -9.90 9.02
CA GLY A 59 1.02 -9.92 7.70
C GLY A 59 1.07 -8.57 7.01
N ALA A 60 0.78 -8.61 5.71
CA ALA A 60 0.69 -7.43 4.85
C ALA A 60 -0.32 -7.68 3.71
N ALA A 61 -0.76 -6.59 3.08
CA ALA A 61 -1.47 -6.65 1.81
C ALA A 61 -0.88 -5.63 0.85
N ILE A 62 -0.96 -5.95 -0.44
CA ILE A 62 -0.62 -5.04 -1.52
C ILE A 62 -1.90 -4.81 -2.33
N TYR A 63 -2.23 -3.55 -2.57
CA TYR A 63 -3.35 -3.13 -3.38
C TYR A 63 -2.86 -2.42 -4.64
N THR A 64 -3.49 -2.70 -5.77
CA THR A 64 -3.33 -1.94 -7.01
C THR A 64 -4.57 -2.13 -7.88
N SER A 65 -4.93 -1.10 -8.65
CA SER A 65 -5.98 -1.14 -9.68
C SER A 65 -5.47 -1.68 -11.03
N HIS A 66 -4.15 -1.86 -11.18
CA HIS A 66 -3.52 -2.32 -12.41
C HIS A 66 -3.48 -3.86 -12.45
N SER A 67 -4.24 -4.47 -13.36
CA SER A 67 -4.40 -5.92 -13.41
C SER A 67 -3.08 -6.65 -13.70
N GLU A 68 -2.24 -6.08 -14.54
CA GLU A 68 -0.92 -6.59 -14.92
C GLU A 68 0.07 -6.58 -13.74
N LEU A 69 0.02 -5.54 -12.91
CA LEU A 69 0.82 -5.48 -11.68
C LEU A 69 0.30 -6.48 -10.66
N ARG A 70 -1.03 -6.57 -10.49
CA ARG A 70 -1.64 -7.55 -9.59
C ARG A 70 -1.22 -8.97 -9.93
N GLU A 71 -1.22 -9.33 -11.20
CA GLU A 71 -0.80 -10.66 -11.66
C GLU A 71 0.69 -10.92 -11.37
N SER A 72 1.55 -9.94 -11.68
CA SER A 72 2.99 -10.05 -11.46
C SER A 72 3.34 -10.12 -9.98
N LEU A 73 2.69 -9.31 -9.14
CA LEU A 73 2.83 -9.33 -7.68
C LEU A 73 2.34 -10.66 -7.09
N THR A 74 1.27 -11.24 -7.63
CA THR A 74 0.73 -12.53 -7.16
C THR A 74 1.71 -13.66 -7.42
N ARG A 75 2.31 -13.70 -8.63
CA ARG A 75 3.38 -14.66 -8.95
C ARG A 75 4.55 -14.50 -7.99
N LEU A 76 5.07 -13.28 -7.87
CA LEU A 76 6.21 -12.99 -7.00
C LEU A 76 5.93 -13.39 -5.55
N ALA A 77 4.76 -13.05 -5.01
CA ALA A 77 4.38 -13.40 -3.64
C ALA A 77 4.25 -14.92 -3.42
N THR A 78 3.85 -15.68 -4.45
CA THR A 78 3.77 -17.15 -4.39
C THR A 78 5.16 -17.78 -4.39
N ASP A 79 6.11 -17.16 -5.08
CA ASP A 79 7.49 -17.64 -5.19
C ASP A 79 8.37 -17.24 -3.99
N LEU A 80 7.90 -16.30 -3.15
CA LEU A 80 8.63 -15.91 -1.94
C LEU A 80 8.80 -17.11 -1.00
N ALA A 81 10.01 -17.26 -0.46
CA ALA A 81 10.28 -18.26 0.55
C ALA A 81 9.30 -18.09 1.72
N LYS A 82 8.64 -19.18 2.10
CA LYS A 82 7.77 -19.17 3.27
C LYS A 82 8.62 -18.84 4.50
N PRO A 83 8.16 -17.94 5.39
CA PRO A 83 8.87 -17.66 6.62
C PRO A 83 9.08 -18.97 7.39
N THR A 84 10.33 -19.32 7.66
CA THR A 84 10.66 -20.39 8.59
C THR A 84 10.54 -19.81 10.00
N MET A 85 9.74 -20.46 10.86
CA MET A 85 9.71 -20.15 12.30
C MET A 85 11.04 -20.45 12.97
#